data_AF-C7NY32-F1
#
_entry.id   AF-C7NY32-F1
#
_cell.length_a   1.000
_cell.length_b   1.000
_cell.length_c   1.000
_cell.angle_alpha   90.00
_cell.angle_beta   90.00
_cell.angle_gamma   90.00
#
_symmetry.space_group_name_H-M   'P 1'
#
loop_
_entity.id
_entity.type
_entity.pdbx_description
1 polymer ?
#
loop_
_entity_poly.entity_id
_entity_poly.type
_entity_poly.pdbx_seq_one_letter_code
_entity_poly.pdbx_strand_id
1 'polypeptide(L)'
;MRNRLLDTLSPVRYRRFLVYVMGPYKAFGVDDVVDDAGPFLEWDEDVGGEYDEEDVQALLERTRDRLREAVGVNAFLAIDAEIPLDEMDAATQTIEFARASNAVVFVAPLVGKNLGVGIEVGSVMEALDEQQRERVVFVHETGVRSAMIDGLARRWDATILTYETEDELFDRLRYFVAQVMNAEYTGDLPDLDE
;
A
#
# COMPACT_ATOMS: atom_id res chain seq x y z
N MET A 1 8.36 13.99 5.36
CA MET A 1 7.27 13.05 5.66
C MET A 1 7.58 12.09 6.82
N ARG A 2 8.62 11.25 6.73
CA ARG A 2 8.97 10.21 7.74
C ARG A 2 8.85 10.63 9.22
N ASN A 3 9.49 11.72 9.64
CA ASN A 3 9.41 12.17 11.03
C ASN A 3 7.98 12.49 11.49
N ARG A 4 7.16 13.08 10.62
CA ARG A 4 5.74 13.35 10.92
C ARG A 4 4.99 12.04 11.17
N LEU A 5 5.16 11.05 10.30
CA LEU A 5 4.56 9.71 10.51
C LEU A 5 5.02 9.09 11.83
N LEU A 6 6.31 9.18 12.17
CA LEU A 6 6.83 8.64 13.43
C LEU A 6 6.28 9.34 14.68
N ASP A 7 5.87 10.60 14.57
CA ASP A 7 5.31 11.41 15.65
C ASP A 7 3.78 11.24 15.77
N THR A 8 3.08 11.01 14.65
CA THR A 8 1.63 10.76 14.62
C THR A 8 1.28 9.32 15.02
N LEU A 9 2.00 8.33 14.50
CA LEU A 9 1.65 6.92 14.66
C LEU A 9 1.93 6.41 16.07
N SER A 10 1.01 5.60 16.59
CA SER A 10 1.20 4.92 17.87
C SER A 10 2.46 4.05 17.86
N PRO A 11 3.27 4.04 18.94
CA PRO A 11 4.54 3.34 18.95
C PRO A 11 4.37 1.81 18.97
N VAL A 12 5.31 1.12 18.31
CA VAL A 12 5.44 -0.34 18.25
C VAL A 12 6.90 -0.74 18.50
N ARG A 13 7.19 -2.05 18.56
CA ARG A 13 8.54 -2.57 18.83
C ARG A 13 9.61 -2.01 17.88
N TYR A 14 9.34 -2.03 16.58
CA TYR A 14 10.20 -1.50 15.53
C TYR A 14 9.61 -0.17 15.02
N ARG A 15 9.49 0.83 15.91
CA ARG A 15 8.85 2.13 15.63
C ARG A 15 9.30 2.79 14.33
N ARG A 16 10.59 2.69 14.01
CA ARG A 16 11.21 3.33 12.83
C ARG A 16 11.00 2.53 11.54
N PHE A 17 10.63 1.26 11.62
CA PHE A 17 10.39 0.46 10.43
C PHE A 17 8.95 0.69 9.95
N LEU A 18 8.78 1.67 9.06
CA LEU A 18 7.49 2.08 8.53
C LEU A 18 7.05 1.15 7.40
N VAL A 19 5.82 0.65 7.48
CA VAL A 19 5.19 -0.16 6.42
C VAL A 19 3.93 0.53 5.95
N TYR A 20 3.96 1.08 4.74
CA TYR A 20 2.76 1.68 4.17
C TYR A 20 1.89 0.58 3.56
N VAL A 21 0.72 0.35 4.14
CA VAL A 21 -0.28 -0.60 3.62
C VAL A 21 -1.28 0.22 2.80
N MET A 22 -1.37 -0.10 1.51
CA MET A 22 -2.29 0.53 0.58
C MET A 22 -3.14 -0.52 -0.12
N GLY A 23 -4.28 -0.09 -0.63
CA GLY A 23 -5.18 -0.91 -1.40
C GLY A 23 -6.23 -0.03 -2.05
N PRO A 24 -7.14 -0.62 -2.82
CA PRO A 24 -8.22 0.12 -3.46
C PRO A 24 -9.26 0.51 -2.40
N TYR A 25 -9.31 1.78 -2.01
CA TYR A 25 -10.41 2.37 -1.24
C TYR A 25 -10.57 3.82 -1.69
N LYS A 26 -11.79 4.38 -1.59
CA LYS A 26 -11.94 5.81 -1.84
C LYS A 26 -11.14 6.53 -0.76
N ALA A 27 -10.04 7.16 -1.17
CA ALA A 27 -9.42 8.18 -0.34
C ALA A 27 -10.45 9.30 -0.18
N PHE A 28 -11.00 9.43 1.03
CA PHE A 28 -11.72 10.59 1.57
C PHE A 28 -12.62 11.35 0.58
N GLY A 29 -13.93 11.07 0.64
CA GLY A 29 -14.98 12.03 0.29
C GLY A 29 -14.83 12.72 -1.07
N VAL A 30 -15.15 12.02 -2.15
CA VAL A 30 -15.21 12.55 -3.53
C VAL A 30 -16.43 13.45 -3.76
N ASP A 31 -16.81 14.29 -2.79
CA ASP A 31 -17.78 15.36 -3.03
C ASP A 31 -17.11 16.75 -3.20
N ASP A 32 -15.79 16.89 -3.03
CA ASP A 32 -15.19 18.24 -2.93
C ASP A 32 -13.92 18.53 -3.76
N VAL A 33 -13.53 17.75 -4.78
CA VAL A 33 -12.47 18.20 -5.70
C VAL A 33 -12.69 17.71 -7.14
N VAL A 34 -13.39 18.51 -7.95
CA VAL A 34 -13.46 18.34 -9.41
C VAL A 34 -12.52 19.35 -10.07
N ASP A 35 -11.49 18.87 -10.79
CA ASP A 35 -11.28 19.15 -12.24
C ASP A 35 -9.87 18.77 -12.75
N ASP A 36 -8.88 18.46 -11.91
CA ASP A 36 -7.50 18.16 -12.39
C ASP A 36 -6.81 16.95 -11.71
N ALA A 37 -7.56 16.24 -10.87
CA ALA A 37 -7.14 14.96 -10.32
C ALA A 37 -7.47 13.89 -11.38
N GLY A 38 -6.45 13.40 -12.11
CA GLY A 38 -6.61 12.32 -13.10
C GLY A 38 -7.45 11.16 -12.54
N PRO A 39 -8.18 10.40 -13.37
CA PRO A 39 -9.36 9.66 -12.94
C PRO A 39 -9.04 8.70 -11.80
N PHE A 40 -9.35 9.11 -10.57
CA PHE A 40 -9.50 8.21 -9.44
C PHE A 40 -10.65 7.28 -9.83
N LEU A 41 -10.36 5.97 -9.96
CA LEU A 41 -11.32 5.04 -10.51
C LEU A 41 -12.58 4.97 -9.64
N GLU A 42 -13.74 5.13 -10.29
CA GLU A 42 -15.04 4.90 -9.68
C GLU A 42 -15.21 3.40 -9.41
N TRP A 43 -15.69 3.11 -8.20
CA TRP A 43 -16.21 1.79 -7.85
C TRP A 43 -17.41 1.50 -8.75
N ASP A 44 -17.39 0.40 -9.50
CA ASP A 44 -18.52 -0.02 -10.33
C ASP A 44 -19.57 -0.70 -9.44
N GLU A 45 -20.43 0.11 -8.81
CA GLU A 45 -21.48 -0.32 -7.86
C GLU A 45 -22.47 -1.33 -8.49
N ASP A 46 -22.54 -1.39 -9.83
CA ASP A 46 -23.45 -2.27 -10.59
C ASP A 46 -22.90 -3.69 -10.80
N VAL A 47 -21.68 -4.00 -10.35
CA VAL A 47 -21.04 -5.31 -10.57
C VAL A 47 -20.66 -5.98 -9.24
N GLY A 48 -21.52 -6.90 -8.79
CA GLY A 48 -21.32 -7.65 -7.54
C GLY A 48 -19.96 -8.36 -7.45
N GLY A 49 -19.09 -7.82 -6.60
CA GLY A 49 -17.95 -8.50 -6.00
C GLY A 49 -18.34 -9.21 -4.71
N GLU A 50 -17.41 -9.99 -4.14
CA GLU A 50 -17.58 -10.54 -2.77
C GLU A 50 -17.31 -9.48 -1.70
N TYR A 51 -16.48 -8.48 -2.02
CA TYR A 51 -16.14 -7.35 -1.16
C TYR A 51 -16.81 -6.07 -1.65
N ASP A 52 -17.44 -5.33 -0.73
CA ASP A 52 -17.73 -3.90 -0.90
C ASP A 52 -16.59 -3.01 -0.35
N GLU A 53 -16.78 -1.68 -0.38
CA GLU A 53 -15.77 -0.73 0.09
C GLU A 53 -15.44 -0.91 1.58
N GLU A 54 -16.45 -1.16 2.41
CA GLU A 54 -16.28 -1.37 3.85
C GLU A 54 -15.48 -2.64 4.11
N ASP A 55 -15.73 -3.71 3.34
CA ASP A 55 -15.00 -4.96 3.48
C ASP A 55 -13.51 -4.80 3.12
N VAL A 56 -13.19 -4.02 2.08
CA VAL A 56 -11.79 -3.76 1.69
C VAL A 56 -11.08 -2.91 2.74
N GLN A 57 -11.70 -1.83 3.20
CA GLN A 57 -11.13 -1.02 4.27
C GLN A 57 -10.88 -1.88 5.51
N ALA A 58 -11.85 -2.70 5.91
CA ALA A 58 -11.72 -3.58 7.05
C ALA A 58 -10.58 -4.61 6.86
N LEU A 59 -10.37 -5.15 5.65
CA LEU A 59 -9.24 -6.02 5.34
C LEU A 59 -7.89 -5.29 5.51
N LEU A 60 -7.77 -4.07 5.01
CA LEU A 60 -6.54 -3.27 5.12
C LEU A 60 -6.24 -2.90 6.57
N GLU A 61 -7.27 -2.53 7.34
CA GLU A 61 -7.16 -2.24 8.78
C GLU A 61 -6.69 -3.47 9.56
N ARG A 62 -7.31 -4.63 9.35
CA ARG A 62 -6.88 -5.90 9.96
C ARG A 62 -5.46 -6.28 9.57
N THR A 63 -5.10 -6.09 8.30
CA THR A 63 -3.75 -6.36 7.80
C THR A 63 -2.71 -5.48 8.49
N ARG A 64 -2.96 -4.16 8.56
CA ARG A 64 -2.12 -3.20 9.30
C ARG A 64 -1.96 -3.64 10.76
N ASP A 65 -3.08 -3.89 11.44
CA ASP A 65 -3.07 -4.19 12.88
C ASP A 65 -2.32 -5.48 13.16
N ARG A 66 -2.53 -6.51 12.34
CA ARG A 66 -1.82 -7.79 12.47
C ARG A 66 -0.31 -7.66 12.23
N LEU A 67 0.14 -6.83 11.29
CA LEU A 67 1.57 -6.53 11.11
C LEU A 67 2.16 -5.82 12.33
N ARG A 68 1.42 -4.86 12.91
CA ARG A 68 1.83 -4.15 14.13
C ARG A 68 1.91 -5.07 15.33
N GLU A 69 0.97 -5.98 15.49
CA GLU A 69 0.88 -6.89 16.64
C GLU A 69 1.85 -8.08 16.54
N ALA A 70 1.87 -8.77 15.40
CA ALA A 70 2.57 -10.04 15.26
C ALA A 70 4.02 -9.90 14.73
N VAL A 71 4.34 -8.81 14.02
CA VAL A 71 5.70 -8.51 13.54
C VAL A 71 6.33 -7.40 14.39
N GLY A 72 5.54 -6.42 14.83
CA GLY A 72 6.01 -5.29 15.64
C GLY A 72 6.47 -4.09 14.81
N VAL A 73 6.22 -4.08 13.50
CA VAL A 73 6.58 -2.99 12.57
C VAL A 73 5.53 -1.89 12.59
N ASN A 74 5.91 -0.67 12.23
CA ASN A 74 5.03 0.49 12.29
C ASN A 74 4.21 0.58 10.99
N ALA A 75 3.29 -0.36 10.81
CA ALA A 75 2.39 -0.37 9.67
C ALA A 75 1.31 0.71 9.82
N PHE A 76 0.91 1.32 8.71
CA PHE A 76 -0.09 2.39 8.66
C PHE A 76 -0.83 2.44 7.32
N LEU A 77 -2.05 2.96 7.35
CA LEU A 77 -2.85 3.37 6.19
C LEU A 77 -2.73 4.89 5.98
N ALA A 78 -3.12 5.40 4.80
CA ALA A 78 -3.09 6.85 4.55
C ALA A 78 -3.92 7.63 5.57
N ILE A 79 -5.07 7.05 5.97
CA ILE A 79 -5.96 7.65 6.97
C ILE A 79 -5.30 7.84 8.35
N ASP A 80 -4.29 7.02 8.69
CA ASP A 80 -3.60 7.07 9.97
C ASP A 80 -2.56 8.22 10.02
N ALA A 81 -2.22 8.82 8.87
CA ALA A 81 -1.23 9.89 8.79
C ALA A 81 -1.79 11.26 9.22
N GLU A 82 -3.11 11.39 9.31
CA GLU A 82 -3.82 12.63 9.72
C GLU A 82 -3.33 13.87 8.94
N ILE A 83 -3.17 13.73 7.62
CA ILE A 83 -2.80 14.83 6.72
C ILE A 83 -4.05 15.28 5.94
N PRO A 84 -4.56 16.49 6.19
CA PRO A 84 -5.71 17.03 5.46
C PRO A 84 -5.44 17.16 3.96
N LEU A 85 -6.46 16.94 3.12
CA LEU A 85 -6.33 17.05 1.66
C LEU A 85 -6.12 18.49 1.16
N ASP A 86 -6.53 19.49 1.94
CA ASP A 86 -6.20 20.91 1.67
C ASP A 86 -4.72 21.24 1.94
N GLU A 87 -4.03 20.40 2.73
CA GLU A 87 -2.59 20.49 2.96
C GLU A 87 -1.79 19.79 1.84
N MET A 88 -2.21 18.58 1.46
CA MET A 88 -1.53 17.75 0.45
C MET A 88 -2.55 16.86 -0.26
N ASP A 89 -2.60 16.91 -1.59
CA ASP A 89 -3.51 16.08 -2.36
C ASP A 89 -3.18 14.58 -2.22
N ALA A 90 -4.17 13.73 -2.46
CA ALA A 90 -4.06 12.29 -2.23
C ALA A 90 -2.93 11.61 -3.04
N ALA A 91 -2.70 12.05 -4.28
CA ALA A 91 -1.65 11.48 -5.12
C ALA A 91 -0.26 11.81 -4.56
N THR A 92 -0.05 13.08 -4.18
CA THR A 92 1.18 13.52 -3.52
C THR A 92 1.38 12.83 -2.17
N GLN A 93 0.33 12.68 -1.35
CA GLN A 93 0.39 11.96 -0.08
C GLN A 93 0.89 10.53 -0.26
N THR A 94 0.29 9.78 -1.20
CA THR A 94 0.67 8.39 -1.47
C THR A 94 2.16 8.26 -1.87
N ILE A 95 2.68 9.16 -2.71
CA ILE A 95 4.09 9.16 -3.10
C ILE A 95 5.00 9.48 -1.89
N GLU A 96 4.65 10.48 -1.09
CA GLU A 96 5.43 10.86 0.09
C GLU A 96 5.41 9.80 1.19
N PHE A 97 4.30 9.08 1.36
CA PHE A 97 4.21 7.92 2.25
C PHE A 97 5.06 6.75 1.74
N ALA A 98 5.02 6.46 0.45
CA ALA A 98 5.86 5.43 -0.15
C ALA A 98 7.35 5.72 0.05
N ARG A 99 7.80 6.96 -0.25
CA ARG A 99 9.20 7.39 -0.05
C ARG A 99 9.65 7.36 1.41
N ALA A 100 8.74 7.63 2.34
CA ALA A 100 9.05 7.63 3.77
C ALA A 100 9.13 6.23 4.37
N SER A 101 8.62 5.21 3.69
CA SER A 101 8.41 3.87 4.23
C SER A 101 9.55 2.92 3.91
N ASN A 102 9.89 2.06 4.88
CA ASN A 102 10.87 0.98 4.66
C ASN A 102 10.32 -0.07 3.70
N ALA A 103 9.01 -0.33 3.77
CA ALA A 103 8.31 -1.21 2.84
C ALA A 103 6.95 -0.62 2.43
N VAL A 104 6.54 -0.88 1.20
CA VAL A 104 5.22 -0.52 0.67
C VAL A 104 4.51 -1.80 0.25
N VAL A 105 3.28 -1.96 0.69
CA VAL A 105 2.46 -3.12 0.42
C VAL A 105 1.19 -2.68 -0.26
N PHE A 106 0.96 -3.15 -1.48
CA PHE A 106 -0.32 -3.01 -2.17
C PHE A 106 -1.13 -4.30 -2.04
N VAL A 107 -2.30 -4.23 -1.41
CA VAL A 107 -3.24 -5.36 -1.28
C VAL A 107 -4.41 -5.16 -2.24
N ALA A 108 -4.61 -6.13 -3.13
CA ALA A 108 -5.67 -6.14 -4.13
C ALA A 108 -6.66 -7.30 -3.85
N PRO A 109 -7.71 -7.10 -3.04
CA PRO A 109 -8.76 -8.10 -2.86
C PRO A 109 -9.62 -8.29 -4.12
N LEU A 110 -10.39 -9.37 -4.19
CA LEU A 110 -11.33 -9.65 -5.27
C LEU A 110 -12.58 -8.77 -5.14
N VAL A 111 -12.48 -7.56 -5.64
CA VAL A 111 -13.56 -6.56 -5.63
C VAL A 111 -14.11 -6.40 -7.03
N GLY A 112 -15.33 -6.91 -7.27
CA GLY A 112 -16.04 -6.76 -8.56
C GLY A 112 -15.20 -7.14 -9.79
N LYS A 113 -15.62 -6.76 -10.99
CA LYS A 113 -14.83 -7.00 -12.23
C LYS A 113 -13.86 -5.89 -12.59
N ASN A 114 -13.97 -4.73 -11.94
CA ASN A 114 -13.27 -3.52 -12.34
C ASN A 114 -12.55 -2.89 -11.15
N LEU A 115 -11.66 -3.67 -10.51
CA LEU A 115 -10.76 -3.06 -9.54
C LEU A 115 -9.77 -2.15 -10.26
N GLY A 116 -9.97 -0.85 -10.08
CA GLY A 116 -9.09 0.21 -10.56
C GLY A 116 -7.75 0.24 -9.83
N VAL A 117 -6.97 -0.83 -9.90
CA VAL A 117 -5.74 -1.05 -9.10
C VAL A 117 -4.61 -0.05 -9.37
N GLY A 118 -4.67 0.87 -10.32
CA GLY A 118 -3.44 1.61 -10.57
C GLY A 118 -3.34 2.55 -11.73
N ILE A 119 -4.02 3.66 -11.54
CA ILE A 119 -3.33 4.91 -11.81
C ILE A 119 -2.35 5.21 -10.67
N GLU A 120 -2.77 5.06 -9.40
CA GLU A 120 -1.91 5.39 -8.25
C GLU A 120 -0.65 4.53 -8.14
N VAL A 121 -0.79 3.22 -8.31
CA VAL A 121 0.35 2.30 -8.27
C VAL A 121 1.39 2.64 -9.34
N GLY A 122 0.94 2.98 -10.56
CA GLY A 122 1.83 3.42 -11.62
C GLY A 122 2.58 4.68 -11.23
N SER A 123 1.88 5.69 -10.71
CA SER A 123 2.48 6.95 -10.25
C SER A 123 3.48 6.75 -9.12
N VAL A 124 3.20 5.87 -8.16
CA VAL A 124 4.17 5.50 -7.12
C VAL A 124 5.42 4.88 -7.74
N MET A 125 5.27 3.86 -8.57
CA MET A 125 6.41 3.17 -9.19
C MET A 125 7.25 4.10 -10.08
N GLU A 126 6.63 5.09 -10.73
CA GLU A 126 7.34 6.13 -11.50
C GLU A 126 8.08 7.13 -10.61
N ALA A 127 7.56 7.43 -9.42
CA ALA A 127 8.16 8.40 -8.50
C ALA A 127 9.29 7.82 -7.63
N LEU A 128 9.38 6.48 -7.54
CA LEU A 128 10.41 5.76 -6.80
C LEU A 128 11.61 5.42 -7.68
N ASP A 129 12.82 5.45 -7.11
CA ASP A 129 14.03 4.93 -7.75
C ASP A 129 14.10 3.38 -7.72
N GLU A 130 15.14 2.79 -8.32
CA GLU A 130 15.28 1.33 -8.44
C GLU A 130 15.33 0.64 -7.06
N GLN A 131 16.12 1.16 -6.11
CA GLN A 131 16.26 0.58 -4.77
C GLN A 131 14.97 0.76 -3.95
N GLN A 132 14.27 1.87 -4.14
CA GLN A 132 12.98 2.09 -3.52
C GLN A 132 11.90 1.14 -4.06
N ARG A 133 11.96 0.75 -5.34
CA ARG A 133 11.02 -0.22 -5.92
C ARG A 133 11.21 -1.64 -5.41
N GLU A 134 12.44 -2.02 -5.03
CA GLU A 134 12.70 -3.31 -4.37
C GLU A 134 11.97 -3.46 -3.02
N ARG A 135 11.52 -2.33 -2.44
CA ARG A 135 10.76 -2.25 -1.20
C ARG A 135 9.25 -2.28 -1.40
N VAL A 136 8.78 -2.52 -2.63
CA VAL A 136 7.35 -2.55 -2.98
C VAL A 136 6.92 -3.98 -3.30
N VAL A 137 5.82 -4.42 -2.68
CA VAL A 137 5.16 -5.69 -3.03
C VAL A 137 3.70 -5.46 -3.41
N PHE A 138 3.26 -6.14 -4.46
CA PHE A 138 1.88 -6.23 -4.89
C PHE A 138 1.33 -7.60 -4.53
N VAL A 139 0.27 -7.64 -3.74
CA VAL A 139 -0.33 -8.89 -3.27
C VAL A 139 -1.80 -8.89 -3.65
N HIS A 140 -2.19 -9.79 -4.55
CA HIS A 140 -3.55 -9.83 -5.07
C HIS A 140 -4.26 -11.15 -4.74
N GLU A 141 -5.56 -11.09 -4.54
CA GLU A 141 -6.36 -12.27 -4.28
C GLU A 141 -6.43 -13.15 -5.54
N THR A 142 -6.48 -14.48 -5.35
CA THR A 142 -6.69 -15.42 -6.44
C THR A 142 -7.99 -15.09 -7.16
N GLY A 143 -7.89 -14.92 -8.48
CA GLY A 143 -9.03 -14.52 -9.32
C GLY A 143 -8.97 -13.05 -9.76
N VAL A 144 -8.20 -12.21 -9.05
CA VAL A 144 -7.88 -10.86 -9.53
C VAL A 144 -6.97 -10.97 -10.75
N ARG A 145 -7.44 -10.46 -11.89
CA ARG A 145 -6.65 -10.34 -13.12
C ARG A 145 -6.73 -8.90 -13.60
N SER A 146 -5.58 -8.26 -13.77
CA SER A 146 -5.51 -6.91 -14.31
C SER A 146 -4.35 -6.80 -15.30
N ALA A 147 -4.64 -6.27 -16.49
CA ALA A 147 -3.62 -5.97 -17.50
C ALA A 147 -2.53 -5.02 -16.97
N MET A 148 -2.85 -4.27 -15.92
CA MET A 148 -1.91 -3.40 -15.21
C MET A 148 -0.99 -4.15 -14.27
N ILE A 149 -1.46 -5.17 -13.53
CA ILE A 149 -0.55 -6.02 -12.72
C ILE A 149 0.48 -6.67 -13.64
N ASP A 150 0.03 -7.16 -14.79
CA ASP A 150 0.91 -7.68 -15.84
C ASP A 150 1.87 -6.60 -16.39
N GLY A 151 1.38 -5.36 -16.55
CA GLY A 151 2.18 -4.22 -16.99
C GLY A 151 3.22 -3.81 -15.96
N LEU A 152 2.88 -3.86 -14.66
CA LEU A 152 3.74 -3.51 -13.54
C LEU A 152 4.95 -4.44 -13.46
N ALA A 153 4.68 -5.75 -13.52
CA ALA A 153 5.71 -6.78 -13.56
C ALA A 153 6.71 -6.51 -14.69
N ARG A 154 6.20 -6.24 -15.90
CA ARG A 154 7.04 -6.11 -17.10
C ARG A 154 7.84 -4.82 -17.14
N ARG A 155 7.29 -3.72 -16.61
CA ARG A 155 7.89 -2.38 -16.75
C ARG A 155 8.86 -2.06 -15.61
N TRP A 156 8.60 -2.55 -14.40
CA TRP A 156 9.38 -2.16 -13.22
C TRP A 156 9.95 -3.34 -12.42
N ASP A 157 9.87 -4.57 -12.93
CA ASP A 157 10.31 -5.79 -12.22
C ASP A 157 9.71 -5.93 -10.81
N ALA A 158 8.43 -5.56 -10.69
CA ALA A 158 7.74 -5.49 -9.42
C ALA A 158 7.52 -6.88 -8.80
N THR A 159 7.70 -6.98 -7.48
CA THR A 159 7.36 -8.20 -6.73
C THR A 159 5.85 -8.37 -6.67
N ILE A 160 5.32 -9.42 -7.29
CA ILE A 160 3.89 -9.74 -7.30
C ILE A 160 3.65 -11.10 -6.65
N LEU A 161 2.77 -11.14 -5.67
CA LEU A 161 2.36 -12.32 -4.94
C LEU A 161 0.85 -12.51 -5.06
N THR A 162 0.41 -13.76 -4.92
CA THR A 162 -1.01 -14.12 -4.88
C THR A 162 -1.36 -14.69 -3.50
N TYR A 163 -2.60 -14.49 -3.05
CA TYR A 163 -3.15 -15.11 -1.85
C TYR A 163 -4.58 -15.63 -2.08
N GLU A 164 -4.98 -16.66 -1.34
CA GLU A 164 -6.35 -17.19 -1.34
C GLU A 164 -7.12 -16.89 -0.04
N THR A 165 -6.41 -16.56 1.03
CA THR A 165 -7.00 -16.31 2.36
C THR A 165 -6.30 -15.15 3.06
N GLU A 166 -6.97 -14.52 4.03
CA GLU A 166 -6.36 -13.45 4.84
C GLU A 166 -5.12 -13.93 5.63
N ASP A 167 -5.11 -15.20 6.07
CA ASP A 167 -3.93 -15.79 6.71
C ASP A 167 -2.75 -15.93 5.73
N GLU A 168 -3.03 -16.36 4.49
CA GLU A 168 -1.98 -16.40 3.46
C GLU A 168 -1.48 -15.00 3.13
N LEU A 169 -2.38 -14.02 2.93
CA LEU A 169 -2.01 -12.62 2.75
C LEU A 169 -1.04 -12.19 3.85
N PHE A 170 -1.41 -12.39 5.11
CA PHE A 170 -0.56 -12.02 6.24
C PHE A 170 0.80 -12.71 6.20
N ASP A 171 0.86 -14.02 5.94
CA ASP A 171 2.12 -14.75 5.85
C ASP A 171 3.02 -14.18 4.74
N ARG A 172 2.46 -13.89 3.55
CA ARG A 172 3.20 -13.26 2.44
C ARG A 172 3.81 -11.92 2.86
N LEU A 173 3.01 -11.07 3.51
CA LEU A 173 3.45 -9.75 3.96
C LEU A 173 4.50 -9.84 5.06
N ARG A 174 4.33 -10.76 6.01
CA ARG A 174 5.31 -11.04 7.05
C ARG A 174 6.65 -11.46 6.45
N TYR A 175 6.65 -12.36 5.46
CA TYR A 175 7.88 -12.78 4.78
C TYR A 175 8.54 -11.62 4.04
N PHE A 176 7.76 -10.84 3.28
CA PHE A 176 8.28 -9.69 2.56
C PHE A 176 8.91 -8.65 3.49
N VAL A 177 8.20 -8.26 4.56
CA VAL A 177 8.73 -7.32 5.56
C VAL A 177 10.01 -7.85 6.19
N ALA A 178 10.08 -9.14 6.54
CA ALA A 178 11.29 -9.74 7.08
C ALA A 178 12.44 -9.75 6.05
N GLN A 179 12.16 -9.93 4.76
CA GLN A 179 13.18 -9.83 3.70
C GLN A 179 13.76 -8.43 3.62
N VAL A 180 12.91 -7.39 3.61
CA VAL A 180 13.37 -5.99 3.58
C VAL A 180 14.19 -5.65 4.84
N MET A 181 13.71 -6.03 6.04
CA MET A 181 14.45 -5.84 7.29
C MET A 181 15.83 -6.51 7.25
N ASN A 182 15.90 -7.73 6.73
CA ASN A 182 17.17 -8.44 6.61
C ASN A 182 18.10 -7.79 5.59
N ALA A 183 17.58 -7.33 4.45
CA ALA A 183 18.36 -6.66 3.43
C ALA A 183 18.96 -5.33 3.94
N GLU A 184 18.21 -4.56 4.73
CA GLU A 184 18.76 -3.38 5.43
C GLU A 184 19.86 -3.79 6.42
N TYR A 185 19.61 -4.85 7.21
CA TYR A 185 20.58 -5.32 8.20
C TYR A 185 21.88 -5.87 7.59
N THR A 186 21.80 -6.52 6.43
CA THR A 186 22.97 -7.05 5.71
C THR A 186 23.66 -6.02 4.83
N GLY A 187 23.04 -4.86 4.61
CA GLY A 187 23.53 -3.80 3.72
C GLY A 187 23.25 -4.05 2.24
N ASP A 188 22.36 -5.00 1.92
CA ASP A 188 21.86 -5.22 0.56
C ASP A 188 20.88 -4.10 0.14
N LEU A 189 20.20 -3.49 1.11
CA LEU A 189 19.46 -2.24 0.95
C LEU A 189 20.01 -1.18 1.92
N PRO A 190 20.02 0.12 1.54
CA PRO A 190 20.45 1.18 2.44
C PRO A 190 19.45 1.37 3.58
N ASP A 191 19.92 1.68 4.79
CA ASP A 191 19.04 2.11 5.87
C ASP A 191 18.39 3.46 5.50
N LEU A 192 17.08 3.59 5.68
CA LEU A 192 16.36 4.86 5.46
C LEU A 192 16.59 5.88 6.59
N ASP A 193 17.28 5.48 7.66
CA ASP A 193 17.65 6.34 8.77
C ASP A 193 19.05 6.98 8.64
N GLU A 194 19.87 6.58 7.66
CA GLU A 194 21.19 7.15 7.35
C GLU A 194 21.18 8.21 6.23
#